data_AF-A0A2C7AYI2-F1
#
_entry.id   AF-A0A2C7AYI2-F1
#
_cell.length_a   1.000
_cell.length_b   1.000
_cell.length_c   1.000
_cell.angle_alpha   90.00
_cell.angle_beta   90.00
_cell.angle_gamma   90.00
#
_symmetry.space_group_name_H-M   'P 1'
#
loop_
_entity.id
_entity.type
_entity.pdbx_description
1 polymer ?
#
loop_
_entity_poly.entity_id
_entity_poly.type
_entity_poly.pdbx_seq_one_letter_code
_entity_poly.pdbx_strand_id
1 'polypeptide(L)'
;MRRQMEWHHLRLTAGSHAGSVTLSDAEDGRPLGTLTVDFPTPWVPGPATLDDDEFEWQWTRDDQPADDATAPAHLSSTRPSSTDLSSSHQPSTRQPDSTRATVRISTQPGFSLRVALATHAATVAVEPPTLLWTPPGPARRWVGGSSALLVLDDRPGDGLVTAAHLSHGQAWPDEAGTTPPPSRTRTPGGSATHRIALGPPLLTLTPERGYSTTWVIERFASLMNATSTLPGWLPPDCTPRAGEPLFIDLPDAAVTGDVEIVTDEHGTQLSAAGGTHDIGIHGPGIDSSFTITWNAGTDRVLRDVAAAILGQVDPRTARGSDAALIDRADTAHLIPHDDAERFLDDFFQELSDAPPGNSIAPEATAALLHWAFADATRMAAALQRLDGLAPGPGPMLAWLSASLAARAAMLDFDATVPMDPHDPLCGALHAILTRADSPTPAVWQTIGLLHGPLPGPLPDGDSVRTAQACAILALAPTNWQVEQRLGASLAHEIEDTRAWLAASSPDGPTLSWLLWA
;
A
#
# COMPACT_ATOMS: atom_id res chain seq x y z
N MET A 1 11.11 -31.66 12.20
CA MET A 1 12.04 -30.74 11.49
C MET A 1 11.20 -29.83 10.62
N ARG A 2 11.40 -28.50 10.67
CA ARG A 2 10.77 -27.59 9.71
C ARG A 2 11.46 -27.78 8.36
N ARG A 3 10.69 -28.01 7.30
CA ARG A 3 11.21 -28.15 5.93
C ARG A 3 11.55 -26.78 5.37
N GLN A 4 12.68 -26.71 4.66
CA GLN A 4 13.22 -25.47 4.13
C GLN A 4 13.63 -25.68 2.67
N MET A 5 13.46 -24.63 1.89
CA MET A 5 13.83 -24.55 0.48
C MET A 5 14.60 -23.24 0.28
N GLU A 6 15.70 -23.28 -0.46
CA GLU A 6 16.54 -22.11 -0.72
C GLU A 6 16.64 -21.83 -2.23
N TRP A 7 16.57 -20.56 -2.60
CA TRP A 7 16.74 -20.09 -3.96
C TRP A 7 17.52 -18.77 -3.95
N HIS A 8 18.75 -18.79 -4.47
CA HIS A 8 19.69 -17.68 -4.35
C HIS A 8 19.84 -17.19 -2.90
N HIS A 9 19.36 -15.99 -2.60
CA HIS A 9 19.41 -15.35 -1.28
C HIS A 9 18.08 -15.48 -0.52
N LEU A 10 17.07 -16.16 -1.08
CA LEU A 10 15.79 -16.39 -0.41
C LEU A 10 15.79 -17.77 0.24
N ARG A 11 15.36 -17.82 1.50
CA ARG A 11 15.04 -19.04 2.22
C ARG A 11 13.55 -19.05 2.55
N LEU A 12 12.87 -20.12 2.15
CA LEU A 12 11.49 -20.39 2.50
C LEU A 12 11.44 -21.47 3.57
N THR A 13 10.76 -21.19 4.66
CA THR A 13 10.47 -22.17 5.70
C THR A 13 8.98 -22.47 5.70
N ALA A 14 8.62 -23.74 5.51
CA ALA A 14 7.22 -24.16 5.59
C ALA A 14 6.64 -23.84 6.98
N GLY A 15 5.48 -23.18 6.98
CA GLY A 15 4.75 -22.79 8.18
C GLY A 15 4.03 -23.96 8.84
N SER A 16 3.35 -23.68 9.96
CA SER A 16 2.52 -24.67 10.67
C SER A 16 1.16 -24.91 10.03
N HIS A 17 0.73 -24.02 9.12
CA HIS A 17 -0.54 -24.08 8.42
C HIS A 17 -0.30 -24.47 6.95
N ALA A 18 -1.24 -25.21 6.35
CA ALA A 18 -1.17 -25.57 4.94
C ALA A 18 -1.11 -24.31 4.06
N GLY A 19 -0.27 -24.32 3.02
CA GLY A 19 -0.10 -23.17 2.12
C GLY A 19 0.62 -21.95 2.72
N SER A 20 1.23 -22.08 3.90
CA SER A 20 1.94 -20.99 4.58
C SER A 20 3.46 -21.17 4.53
N VAL A 21 4.18 -20.09 4.21
CA VAL A 21 5.65 -20.03 4.21
C VAL A 21 6.15 -18.72 4.82
N THR A 22 7.24 -18.81 5.59
CA THR A 22 8.01 -17.63 6.02
C THR A 22 9.19 -17.45 5.08
N LEU A 23 9.35 -16.22 4.58
CA LEU A 23 10.48 -15.82 3.75
C LEU A 23 11.52 -15.13 4.63
N SER A 24 12.77 -15.50 4.45
CA SER A 24 13.92 -14.85 5.09
C SER A 24 15.08 -14.76 4.10
N ASP A 25 15.95 -13.79 4.30
CA ASP A 25 17.23 -13.75 3.61
C ASP A 25 18.09 -14.94 4.07
N ALA A 26 18.65 -15.68 3.12
CA ALA A 26 19.42 -16.88 3.36
C ALA A 26 20.81 -16.56 3.94
N GLU A 27 21.35 -15.37 3.67
CA GLU A 27 22.70 -14.93 4.06
C GLU A 27 22.74 -14.51 5.53
N ASP A 28 21.81 -13.65 5.96
CA ASP A 28 21.81 -13.07 7.31
C ASP A 28 20.60 -13.46 8.17
N GLY A 29 19.64 -14.20 7.61
CA GLY A 29 18.43 -14.65 8.31
C GLY A 29 17.40 -13.55 8.54
N ARG A 30 17.57 -12.36 7.94
CA ARG A 30 16.63 -11.24 8.06
C ARG A 30 15.23 -11.66 7.58
N PRO A 31 14.16 -11.41 8.36
CA PRO A 31 12.81 -11.75 7.92
C PRO A 31 12.39 -10.88 6.74
N LEU A 32 11.90 -11.52 5.67
CA LEU A 32 11.40 -10.88 4.45
C LEU A 32 9.88 -10.92 4.34
N GLY A 33 9.20 -11.63 5.24
CA GLY A 33 7.75 -11.62 5.35
C GLY A 33 7.16 -13.02 5.47
N THR A 34 5.83 -13.09 5.44
CA THR A 34 5.08 -14.35 5.47
C THR A 34 4.06 -14.34 4.35
N LEU A 35 4.02 -15.42 3.59
CA LEU A 35 3.07 -15.65 2.52
C LEU A 35 2.17 -16.82 2.92
N THR A 36 0.85 -16.66 2.76
CA THR A 36 -0.12 -17.73 3.02
C THR A 36 -1.18 -17.74 1.94
N VAL A 37 -1.42 -18.90 1.32
CA VAL A 37 -2.57 -19.09 0.43
C VAL A 37 -3.73 -19.63 1.27
N ASP A 38 -4.79 -18.84 1.35
CA ASP A 38 -6.02 -19.17 2.08
C ASP A 38 -7.13 -19.57 1.11
N PHE A 39 -7.93 -20.54 1.51
CA PHE A 39 -9.09 -20.99 0.76
C PHE A 39 -10.33 -20.78 1.64
N PRO A 40 -11.37 -20.06 1.15
CA PRO A 40 -12.57 -19.86 1.94
C PRO A 40 -13.28 -21.19 2.21
N THR A 41 -14.11 -21.24 3.23
CA THR A 41 -15.02 -22.39 3.40
C THR A 41 -15.85 -22.59 2.13
N PRO A 42 -16.12 -23.84 1.69
CA PRO A 42 -15.98 -25.10 2.43
C PRO A 42 -14.73 -25.93 2.08
N TRP A 43 -13.64 -25.31 1.62
CA TRP A 43 -12.40 -26.01 1.31
C TRP A 43 -11.77 -26.66 2.56
N VAL A 44 -11.28 -27.89 2.43
CA VAL A 44 -10.61 -28.63 3.50
C VAL A 44 -9.17 -28.96 3.08
N PRO A 45 -8.15 -28.66 3.91
CA PRO A 45 -6.77 -29.00 3.61
C PRO A 45 -6.58 -30.53 3.58
N GLY A 46 -5.89 -30.98 2.54
CA GLY A 46 -5.52 -32.37 2.29
C GLY A 46 -4.03 -32.62 2.53
N PRO A 47 -3.43 -33.61 1.83
CA PRO A 47 -2.03 -33.96 2.01
C PRO A 47 -1.08 -32.84 1.55
N ALA A 48 0.15 -32.87 2.06
CA ALA A 48 1.23 -32.00 1.65
C ALA A 48 2.51 -32.80 1.39
N THR A 49 3.25 -32.40 0.36
CA THR A 49 4.56 -32.93 -0.01
C THR A 49 5.56 -31.79 0.12
N LEU A 50 6.57 -31.94 0.97
CA LEU A 50 7.54 -30.88 1.27
C LEU A 50 8.95 -31.44 1.07
N ASP A 51 9.49 -31.19 -0.11
CA ASP A 51 10.82 -31.59 -0.57
C ASP A 51 11.77 -30.38 -0.62
N ASP A 52 13.04 -30.61 -0.92
CA ASP A 52 14.08 -29.57 -0.83
C ASP A 52 13.97 -28.52 -1.96
N ASP A 53 13.32 -28.87 -3.07
CA ASP A 53 13.11 -28.04 -4.26
C ASP A 53 11.63 -27.73 -4.56
N GLU A 54 10.71 -28.32 -3.80
CA GLU A 54 9.27 -28.22 -4.03
C GLU A 54 8.43 -28.37 -2.75
N PHE A 55 7.54 -27.42 -2.52
CA PHE A 55 6.45 -27.53 -1.55
C PHE A 55 5.10 -27.60 -2.28
N GLU A 56 4.36 -28.68 -2.08
CA GLU A 56 3.01 -28.87 -2.60
C GLU A 56 2.02 -29.09 -1.45
N TRP A 57 0.92 -28.36 -1.47
CA TRP A 57 -0.25 -28.57 -0.60
C TRP A 57 -1.49 -28.80 -1.47
N GLN A 58 -2.38 -29.66 -0.99
CA GLN A 58 -3.64 -29.96 -1.67
C GLN A 58 -4.83 -29.58 -0.80
N TRP A 59 -5.92 -29.16 -1.43
CA TRP A 59 -7.21 -28.95 -0.79
C TRP A 59 -8.28 -29.68 -1.59
N THR A 60 -9.33 -30.09 -0.88
CA THR A 60 -10.51 -30.69 -1.47
C THR A 60 -11.75 -29.95 -1.01
N ARG A 61 -12.70 -29.79 -1.93
CA ARG A 61 -14.03 -29.27 -1.67
C ARG A 61 -15.05 -30.28 -2.16
N ASP A 62 -15.96 -30.66 -1.28
CA ASP A 62 -17.12 -31.48 -1.66
C ASP A 62 -18.16 -30.56 -2.28
N ASP A 63 -18.44 -30.75 -3.56
CA ASP A 63 -19.44 -29.97 -4.25
C ASP A 63 -20.78 -30.70 -4.25
N GLN A 64 -21.81 -30.03 -3.76
CA GLN A 64 -23.16 -30.43 -4.15
C GLN A 64 -23.39 -29.98 -5.60
N PRO A 65 -23.95 -30.84 -6.47
CA PRO A 65 -24.32 -30.40 -7.81
C PRO A 65 -25.25 -29.19 -7.69
N ALA A 66 -25.00 -28.15 -8.49
CA ALA A 66 -25.92 -27.03 -8.59
C ALA A 66 -27.29 -27.59 -8.97
N ASP A 67 -28.28 -27.47 -8.10
CA ASP A 67 -29.67 -27.78 -8.46
C ASP A 67 -30.02 -26.95 -9.69
N ASP A 68 -30.62 -27.59 -10.70
CA ASP A 68 -31.21 -26.96 -11.89
C ASP A 68 -32.30 -25.96 -11.46
N ALA A 69 -31.89 -24.78 -11.02
CA ALA A 69 -32.78 -23.69 -10.66
C ALA A 69 -33.17 -22.92 -11.93
N THR A 70 -33.83 -23.58 -12.89
CA THR A 70 -34.88 -22.99 -13.75
C THR A 70 -35.54 -24.05 -14.63
N ALA A 71 -36.48 -24.81 -14.07
CA ALA A 71 -37.58 -25.40 -14.86
C ALA A 71 -38.90 -25.15 -14.12
N PRO A 72 -39.92 -24.52 -14.75
CA PRO A 72 -41.16 -24.18 -14.08
C PRO A 72 -41.95 -25.46 -13.74
N ALA A 73 -42.42 -25.51 -12.49
CA ALA A 73 -43.18 -26.61 -11.94
C ALA A 73 -44.46 -26.90 -12.77
N HIS A 74 -44.54 -28.10 -13.33
CA HIS A 74 -45.82 -28.71 -13.68
C HIS A 74 -46.13 -29.85 -12.72
N LEU A 75 -47.20 -29.62 -11.95
CA LEU A 75 -47.89 -30.57 -11.09
C LEU A 75 -48.24 -31.85 -11.83
N SER A 76 -47.97 -33.02 -11.23
CA SER A 76 -48.97 -34.09 -11.09
C SER A 76 -48.57 -35.13 -10.06
N SER A 77 -49.43 -35.22 -9.06
CA SER A 77 -49.61 -36.28 -8.07
C SER A 77 -49.64 -37.68 -8.68
N THR A 78 -48.92 -38.65 -8.08
CA THR A 78 -49.52 -39.88 -7.51
C THR A 78 -48.48 -40.70 -6.73
N ARG A 79 -48.84 -41.09 -5.50
CA ARG A 79 -48.17 -42.12 -4.69
C ARG A 79 -48.85 -43.47 -5.00
N PRO A 80 -48.11 -44.59 -5.02
CA PRO A 80 -48.29 -45.60 -3.96
C PRO A 80 -46.95 -46.24 -3.52
N SER A 81 -46.70 -46.38 -2.22
CA SER A 81 -46.89 -47.60 -1.39
C SER A 81 -45.81 -48.68 -1.57
N SER A 82 -45.01 -48.86 -0.49
CA SER A 82 -44.44 -50.12 0.05
C SER A 82 -44.06 -51.24 -0.93
N THR A 83 -42.82 -51.73 -0.89
CA THR A 83 -42.38 -52.93 -0.11
C THR A 83 -40.86 -53.13 -0.30
N ASP A 84 -40.22 -53.72 0.70
CA ASP A 84 -38.82 -54.16 0.79
C ASP A 84 -38.21 -54.75 -0.50
N LEU A 85 -36.88 -54.62 -0.63
CA LEU A 85 -35.97 -55.77 -0.73
C LEU A 85 -34.50 -55.32 -0.75
N SER A 86 -33.74 -55.95 0.13
CA SER A 86 -32.28 -55.96 0.19
C SER A 86 -31.61 -56.02 -1.17
N SER A 87 -30.67 -55.10 -1.41
CA SER A 87 -29.53 -55.37 -2.28
C SER A 87 -28.28 -54.76 -1.68
N SER A 88 -27.46 -55.67 -1.16
CA SER A 88 -26.03 -55.49 -0.95
C SER A 88 -25.39 -55.05 -2.26
N HIS A 89 -24.97 -53.79 -2.34
CA HIS A 89 -23.99 -53.34 -3.32
C HIS A 89 -22.76 -52.79 -2.60
N GLN A 90 -21.63 -53.29 -3.09
CA GLN A 90 -20.25 -52.99 -2.74
C GLN A 90 -20.02 -51.50 -2.43
N PRO A 91 -19.04 -51.16 -1.56
CA PRO A 91 -18.51 -49.81 -1.57
C PRO A 91 -17.87 -49.61 -2.94
N SER A 92 -18.58 -48.91 -3.84
CA SER A 92 -17.96 -48.44 -5.07
C SER A 92 -16.83 -47.53 -4.65
N THR A 93 -15.63 -47.82 -5.13
CA THR A 93 -14.51 -46.88 -5.19
C THR A 93 -14.87 -45.74 -6.16
N ARG A 94 -15.94 -45.00 -5.87
CA ARG A 94 -16.19 -43.71 -6.49
C ARG A 94 -15.13 -42.78 -5.90
N GLN A 95 -14.12 -42.50 -6.71
CA GLN A 95 -13.30 -41.31 -6.55
C GLN A 95 -14.28 -40.16 -6.31
N PRO A 96 -14.23 -39.46 -5.17
CA PRO A 96 -15.26 -38.48 -4.86
C PRO A 96 -15.28 -37.42 -5.95
N ASP A 97 -16.50 -37.08 -6.37
CA ASP A 97 -16.88 -35.98 -7.26
C ASP A 97 -16.50 -34.64 -6.59
N SER A 98 -15.21 -34.41 -6.35
CA SER A 98 -14.70 -33.28 -5.58
C SER A 98 -13.87 -32.34 -6.44
N THR A 99 -14.07 -31.04 -6.21
CA THR A 99 -13.15 -30.03 -6.72
C THR A 99 -11.89 -30.04 -5.88
N ARG A 100 -10.75 -29.97 -6.56
CA ARG A 100 -9.42 -30.01 -5.98
C ARG A 100 -8.71 -28.70 -6.24
N ALA A 101 -7.89 -28.32 -5.28
CA ALA A 101 -6.93 -27.24 -5.47
C ALA A 101 -5.55 -27.70 -5.04
N THR A 102 -4.55 -27.17 -5.74
CA THR A 102 -3.14 -27.42 -5.46
C THR A 102 -2.42 -26.09 -5.37
N VAL A 103 -1.65 -25.91 -4.30
CA VAL A 103 -0.68 -24.83 -4.17
C VAL A 103 0.70 -25.46 -4.26
N ARG A 104 1.49 -25.03 -5.22
CA ARG A 104 2.83 -25.52 -5.46
C ARG A 104 3.81 -24.35 -5.47
N ILE A 105 4.85 -24.43 -4.66
CA ILE A 105 6.01 -23.54 -4.72
C ILE A 105 7.18 -24.40 -5.18
N SER A 106 7.82 -24.01 -6.28
CA SER A 106 8.92 -24.79 -6.88
C SER A 106 10.09 -23.89 -7.24
N THR A 107 11.30 -24.41 -7.16
CA THR A 107 12.54 -23.74 -7.59
C THR A 107 12.99 -24.13 -9.01
N GLN A 108 12.30 -25.07 -9.66
CA GLN A 108 12.71 -25.61 -10.98
C GLN A 108 11.61 -25.45 -12.04
N PRO A 109 11.91 -24.95 -13.25
CA PRO A 109 13.21 -24.43 -13.73
C PRO A 109 13.56 -23.02 -13.19
N GLY A 110 12.66 -22.40 -12.43
CA GLY A 110 12.84 -21.12 -11.77
C GLY A 110 11.88 -21.01 -10.58
N PHE A 111 12.08 -20.01 -9.73
CA PHE A 111 11.31 -19.89 -8.51
C PHE A 111 9.89 -19.40 -8.79
N SER A 112 8.88 -20.20 -8.43
CA SER A 112 7.49 -19.92 -8.78
C SER A 112 6.51 -20.37 -7.71
N LEU A 113 5.38 -19.65 -7.62
CA LEU A 113 4.19 -20.02 -6.88
C LEU A 113 3.06 -20.27 -7.88
N ARG A 114 2.51 -21.48 -7.89
CA ARG A 114 1.36 -21.85 -8.71
C ARG A 114 0.20 -22.27 -7.83
N VAL A 115 -0.97 -21.70 -8.10
CA VAL A 115 -2.24 -22.13 -7.51
C VAL A 115 -3.13 -22.61 -8.63
N ALA A 116 -3.59 -23.86 -8.56
CA ALA A 116 -4.43 -24.48 -9.57
C ALA A 116 -5.70 -25.04 -8.94
N LEU A 117 -6.83 -24.85 -9.60
CA LEU A 117 -8.14 -25.37 -9.22
C LEU A 117 -8.71 -26.19 -10.38
N ALA A 118 -9.24 -27.38 -10.09
CA ALA A 118 -9.87 -28.23 -11.08
C ALA A 118 -11.05 -28.97 -10.45
N THR A 119 -12.11 -29.18 -11.23
CA THR A 119 -13.23 -30.04 -10.85
C THR A 119 -13.26 -31.26 -11.76
N HIS A 120 -13.72 -32.40 -11.25
CA HIS A 120 -13.86 -33.64 -12.02
C HIS A 120 -15.32 -34.10 -12.18
N ALA A 121 -16.26 -33.36 -11.59
CA ALA A 121 -17.65 -33.79 -11.47
C ALA A 121 -18.59 -33.02 -12.39
N ALA A 122 -18.83 -31.75 -12.08
CA ALA A 122 -19.80 -30.89 -12.73
C ALA A 122 -19.30 -29.45 -12.78
N THR A 123 -19.97 -28.60 -13.56
CA THR A 123 -19.72 -27.17 -13.56
C THR A 123 -19.99 -26.59 -12.17
N VAL A 124 -19.01 -25.90 -11.58
CA VAL A 124 -19.15 -25.35 -10.22
C VAL A 124 -18.63 -23.93 -10.15
N ALA A 125 -19.31 -23.10 -9.35
CA ALA A 125 -18.84 -21.78 -8.98
C ALA A 125 -17.99 -21.85 -7.71
N VAL A 126 -16.82 -21.23 -7.76
CA VAL A 126 -15.86 -21.15 -6.65
C VAL A 126 -15.45 -19.71 -6.45
N GLU A 127 -15.35 -19.30 -5.19
CA GLU A 127 -14.62 -18.08 -4.82
C GLU A 127 -13.11 -18.29 -5.05
N PRO A 128 -12.39 -17.26 -5.53
CA PRO A 128 -10.94 -17.37 -5.74
C PRO A 128 -10.20 -17.56 -4.41
N PRO A 129 -9.10 -18.34 -4.38
CA PRO A 129 -8.20 -18.39 -3.23
C PRO A 129 -7.62 -17.01 -2.95
N THR A 130 -7.25 -16.73 -1.71
CA THR A 130 -6.64 -15.45 -1.32
C THR A 130 -5.17 -15.66 -0.96
N LEU A 131 -4.29 -14.88 -1.57
CA LEU A 131 -2.90 -14.74 -1.14
C LEU A 131 -2.81 -13.67 -0.06
N LEU A 132 -2.38 -14.07 1.13
CA LEU A 132 -2.08 -13.20 2.25
C LEU A 132 -0.57 -12.95 2.29
N TRP A 133 -0.16 -11.71 2.00
CA TRP A 133 1.23 -11.28 2.07
C TRP A 133 1.45 -10.34 3.25
N THR A 134 2.25 -10.75 4.21
CA THR A 134 2.64 -9.94 5.38
C THR A 134 4.12 -9.60 5.27
N PRO A 135 4.48 -8.46 4.66
CA PRO A 135 5.87 -8.02 4.54
C PRO A 135 6.47 -7.62 5.90
N PRO A 136 7.79 -7.39 6.02
CA PRO A 136 8.40 -6.88 7.25
C PRO A 136 8.17 -5.37 7.43
N GLY A 137 7.73 -4.67 6.38
CA GLY A 137 7.44 -3.24 6.36
C GLY A 137 6.53 -2.88 5.19
N PRO A 138 6.38 -1.60 4.85
CA PRO A 138 5.61 -1.16 3.68
C PRO A 138 6.11 -1.87 2.42
N ALA A 139 5.24 -2.60 1.73
CA ALA A 139 5.58 -3.31 0.50
C ALA A 139 4.90 -2.67 -0.69
N ARG A 140 5.69 -2.40 -1.73
CA ARG A 140 5.20 -1.89 -3.01
C ARG A 140 4.57 -3.04 -3.79
N ARG A 141 3.37 -2.80 -4.32
CA ARG A 141 2.62 -3.79 -5.10
C ARG A 141 1.74 -3.11 -6.12
N TRP A 142 1.47 -3.81 -7.20
CA TRP A 142 0.35 -3.54 -8.09
C TRP A 142 -0.34 -4.88 -8.41
N VAL A 143 -1.66 -4.91 -8.28
CA VAL A 143 -2.49 -6.11 -8.54
C VAL A 143 -3.60 -5.72 -9.51
N GLY A 144 -3.21 -5.57 -10.77
CA GLY A 144 -4.08 -5.06 -11.83
C GLY A 144 -4.68 -6.17 -12.68
N GLY A 145 -5.24 -7.22 -12.07
CA GLY A 145 -5.90 -8.30 -12.78
C GLY A 145 -4.92 -9.22 -13.50
N SER A 146 -4.93 -9.22 -14.82
CA SER A 146 -4.08 -10.06 -15.67
C SER A 146 -2.58 -9.76 -15.60
N SER A 147 -2.19 -8.71 -14.87
CA SER A 147 -0.81 -8.36 -14.58
C SER A 147 -0.69 -7.88 -13.14
N ALA A 148 0.35 -8.32 -12.46
CA ALA A 148 0.60 -7.93 -11.09
C ALA A 148 2.09 -8.06 -10.75
N LEU A 149 2.53 -7.22 -9.82
CA LEU A 149 3.88 -7.22 -9.27
C LEU A 149 3.78 -7.05 -7.76
N LEU A 150 4.54 -7.87 -7.03
CA LEU A 150 4.68 -7.81 -5.60
C LEU A 150 6.16 -7.75 -5.24
N VAL A 151 6.60 -6.66 -4.63
CA VAL A 151 7.98 -6.55 -4.12
C VAL A 151 8.07 -7.34 -2.81
N LEU A 152 8.91 -8.38 -2.80
CA LEU A 152 9.12 -9.28 -1.67
C LEU A 152 10.29 -8.82 -0.79
N ASP A 153 11.33 -8.29 -1.42
CA ASP A 153 12.49 -7.73 -0.75
C ASP A 153 13.06 -6.58 -1.57
N ASP A 154 13.40 -5.50 -0.88
CA ASP A 154 14.13 -4.36 -1.44
C ASP A 154 15.38 -4.18 -0.57
N ARG A 155 16.49 -4.79 -1.01
CA ARG A 155 17.72 -4.90 -0.21
C ARG A 155 18.49 -3.60 -0.28
N PRO A 156 18.59 -2.86 0.83
CA PRO A 156 19.18 -1.55 0.74
C PRO A 156 20.70 -1.52 0.79
N GLY A 157 21.34 -2.64 1.16
CA GLY A 157 22.80 -2.75 1.18
C GLY A 157 23.40 -2.83 -0.23
N ASP A 158 22.77 -3.60 -1.13
CA ASP A 158 23.27 -3.94 -2.46
C ASP A 158 22.35 -3.45 -3.61
N GLY A 159 21.18 -2.88 -3.31
CA GLY A 159 20.25 -2.29 -4.30
C GLY A 159 19.43 -3.32 -5.07
N LEU A 160 19.51 -4.60 -4.67
CA LEU A 160 18.84 -5.69 -5.36
C LEU A 160 17.39 -5.82 -4.90
N VAL A 161 16.49 -5.95 -5.86
CA VAL A 161 15.06 -6.10 -5.60
C VAL A 161 14.65 -7.52 -5.94
N THR A 162 13.94 -8.18 -5.03
CA THR A 162 13.26 -9.44 -5.31
C THR A 162 11.78 -9.17 -5.45
N ALA A 163 11.20 -9.54 -6.58
CA ALA A 163 9.78 -9.35 -6.82
C ALA A 163 9.14 -10.61 -7.40
N ALA A 164 7.87 -10.82 -7.04
CA ALA A 164 6.99 -11.80 -7.67
C ALA A 164 6.13 -11.09 -8.72
N HIS A 165 6.21 -11.52 -9.97
CA HIS A 165 5.33 -11.02 -11.03
C HIS A 165 4.40 -12.13 -11.53
N LEU A 166 3.17 -11.76 -11.88
CA LEU A 166 2.16 -12.67 -12.39
C LEU A 166 2.50 -13.04 -13.83
N SER A 167 2.76 -14.32 -14.11
CA SER A 167 3.02 -14.82 -15.47
C SER A 167 1.79 -15.46 -16.11
N HIS A 168 0.81 -15.87 -15.30
CA HIS A 168 -0.44 -16.47 -15.79
C HIS A 168 -1.57 -16.31 -14.77
N GLY A 169 -2.80 -16.16 -15.26
CA GLY A 169 -4.01 -16.02 -14.45
C GLY A 169 -4.35 -14.55 -14.18
N GLN A 170 -5.03 -14.29 -13.06
CA GLN A 170 -5.42 -12.97 -12.60
C GLN A 170 -5.16 -12.79 -11.10
N ALA A 171 -4.91 -11.56 -10.69
CA ALA A 171 -4.72 -11.14 -9.32
C ALA A 171 -5.38 -9.78 -9.06
N TRP A 172 -6.30 -9.72 -8.09
CA TRP A 172 -7.05 -8.52 -7.76
C TRP A 172 -6.88 -8.14 -6.28
N PRO A 173 -7.01 -6.86 -5.90
CA PRO A 173 -7.18 -6.49 -4.49
C PRO A 173 -8.40 -7.22 -3.91
N ASP A 174 -8.25 -7.87 -2.76
CA ASP A 174 -9.38 -8.45 -2.03
C ASP A 174 -9.90 -7.41 -1.01
N GLU A 175 -10.83 -6.55 -1.46
CA GLU A 175 -11.51 -5.55 -0.63
C GLU A 175 -12.72 -6.14 0.13
N ALA A 176 -13.16 -7.35 -0.23
CA ALA A 176 -14.38 -7.99 0.27
C ALA A 176 -14.19 -8.70 1.63
N GLY A 177 -13.08 -8.46 2.33
CA GLY A 177 -12.83 -9.03 3.65
C GLY A 177 -13.82 -8.52 4.71
N THR A 178 -15.04 -9.04 4.75
CA THR A 178 -16.07 -8.78 5.78
C THR A 178 -15.66 -9.28 7.17
N THR A 179 -14.43 -9.73 7.34
CA THR A 179 -13.84 -10.04 8.65
C THR A 179 -12.33 -9.80 8.59
N PRO A 180 -11.78 -8.84 9.36
CA PRO A 180 -10.34 -8.83 9.62
C PRO A 180 -9.96 -10.16 10.27
N PRO A 181 -8.75 -10.70 10.01
CA PRO A 181 -8.30 -11.90 10.70
C PRO A 181 -8.42 -11.69 12.23
N PRO A 182 -8.88 -12.69 12.99
CA PRO A 182 -9.09 -12.53 14.41
C PRO A 182 -7.76 -12.19 15.08
N SER A 183 -7.71 -11.01 15.70
CA SER A 183 -6.68 -10.55 16.63
C SER A 183 -5.24 -10.49 16.13
N ARG A 184 -4.90 -9.42 15.40
CA ARG A 184 -3.69 -8.65 15.73
C ARG A 184 -4.09 -7.18 15.81
N THR A 185 -4.00 -6.63 17.02
CA THR A 185 -3.95 -5.18 17.22
C THR A 185 -2.95 -4.61 16.22
N ARG A 186 -3.44 -3.77 15.30
CA ARG A 186 -2.60 -2.99 14.40
C ARG A 186 -1.72 -2.12 15.30
N THR A 187 -0.48 -2.53 15.50
CA THR A 187 0.52 -1.66 16.13
C THR A 187 0.72 -0.48 15.17
N PRO A 188 0.69 0.77 15.62
CA PRO A 188 1.18 1.88 14.80
C PRO A 188 2.59 1.54 14.30
N GLY A 189 2.80 1.53 12.98
CA GLY A 189 4.06 1.06 12.36
C GLY A 189 4.17 -0.45 12.11
N GLY A 190 3.11 -1.23 12.34
CA GLY A 190 3.06 -2.67 12.05
C GLY A 190 2.76 -2.97 10.57
N SER A 191 3.37 -4.04 10.06
CA SER A 191 3.14 -4.58 8.71
C SER A 191 1.64 -4.78 8.40
N ALA A 192 1.18 -4.18 7.30
CA ALA A 192 -0.13 -4.46 6.74
C ALA A 192 -0.11 -5.81 6.02
N THR A 193 -0.99 -6.74 6.41
CA THR A 193 -1.22 -7.94 5.62
C THR A 193 -2.00 -7.56 4.37
N HIS A 194 -1.38 -7.65 3.21
CA HIS A 194 -2.01 -7.47 1.92
C HIS A 194 -2.81 -8.73 1.56
N ARG A 195 -4.07 -8.53 1.17
CA ARG A 195 -4.95 -9.59 0.67
C ARG A 195 -5.08 -9.45 -0.84
N ILE A 196 -4.84 -10.54 -1.56
CA ILE A 196 -4.84 -10.57 -3.03
C ILE A 196 -5.67 -11.77 -3.48
N ALA A 197 -6.80 -11.52 -4.14
CA ALA A 197 -7.62 -12.57 -4.73
C ALA A 197 -6.89 -13.16 -5.95
N LEU A 198 -6.71 -14.48 -5.97
CA LEU A 198 -5.99 -15.22 -7.01
C LEU A 198 -6.93 -15.68 -8.12
N GLY A 199 -7.68 -14.75 -8.70
CA GLY A 199 -8.62 -14.98 -9.79
C GLY A 199 -9.77 -13.99 -9.81
N PRO A 200 -10.60 -14.01 -10.86
CA PRO A 200 -11.76 -13.16 -10.96
C PRO A 200 -12.73 -13.40 -9.79
N PRO A 201 -13.57 -12.41 -9.43
CA PRO A 201 -14.50 -12.50 -8.30
C PRO A 201 -15.41 -13.73 -8.31
N LEU A 202 -15.75 -14.24 -9.50
CA LEU A 202 -16.51 -15.49 -9.67
C LEU A 202 -15.79 -16.41 -10.66
N LEU A 203 -15.24 -17.52 -10.15
CA LEU A 203 -14.62 -18.56 -10.98
C LEU A 203 -15.61 -19.68 -11.26
N THR A 204 -15.87 -19.94 -12.54
CA THR A 204 -16.65 -21.12 -12.97
C THR A 204 -15.70 -22.18 -13.50
N LEU A 205 -15.60 -23.31 -12.79
CA LEU A 205 -14.81 -24.47 -13.20
C LEU A 205 -15.70 -25.47 -13.93
N THR A 206 -15.15 -26.17 -14.91
CA THR A 206 -15.81 -27.29 -15.59
C THR A 206 -14.88 -28.51 -15.59
N PRO A 207 -15.39 -29.74 -15.79
CA PRO A 207 -14.54 -30.93 -15.87
C PRO A 207 -13.44 -30.85 -16.94
N GLU A 208 -13.66 -30.05 -17.99
CA GLU A 208 -12.71 -29.86 -19.10
C GLU A 208 -11.80 -28.64 -18.93
N ARG A 209 -12.17 -27.69 -18.05
CA ARG A 209 -11.46 -26.41 -17.87
C ARG A 209 -11.35 -26.07 -16.38
N GLY A 210 -10.14 -26.20 -15.86
CA GLY A 210 -9.74 -25.65 -14.57
C GLY A 210 -9.28 -24.20 -14.67
N TYR A 211 -8.80 -23.66 -13.55
CA TYR A 211 -8.18 -22.35 -13.46
C TYR A 211 -6.82 -22.46 -12.81
N SER A 212 -5.85 -21.65 -13.22
CA SER A 212 -4.60 -21.52 -12.48
C SER A 212 -4.06 -20.11 -12.53
N THR A 213 -3.40 -19.71 -11.45
CA THR A 213 -2.51 -18.56 -11.40
C THR A 213 -1.08 -19.02 -11.17
N THR A 214 -0.13 -18.36 -11.83
CA THR A 214 1.31 -18.61 -11.68
C THR A 214 2.02 -17.30 -11.48
N TRP A 215 2.82 -17.23 -10.42
CA TRP A 215 3.71 -16.13 -10.10
C TRP A 215 5.13 -16.62 -10.22
N VAL A 216 5.98 -15.82 -10.88
CA VAL A 216 7.41 -16.07 -11.00
C VAL A 216 8.13 -15.08 -10.11
N ILE A 217 9.10 -15.58 -9.35
CA ILE A 217 9.89 -14.79 -8.40
C ILE A 217 11.29 -14.64 -8.98
N GLU A 218 11.69 -13.40 -9.17
CA GLU A 218 12.96 -13.04 -9.80
C GLU A 218 13.70 -11.98 -8.99
N ARG A 219 15.02 -11.88 -9.23
CA ARG A 219 15.89 -10.86 -8.67
C ARG A 219 16.25 -9.85 -9.75
N PHE A 220 16.08 -8.57 -9.44
CA PHE A 220 16.28 -7.42 -10.30
C PHE A 220 17.38 -6.51 -9.75
N ALA A 221 18.04 -5.77 -10.64
CA ALA A 221 19.09 -4.82 -10.30
C ALA A 221 18.59 -3.54 -9.60
N SER A 222 17.29 -3.25 -9.71
CA SER A 222 16.63 -2.09 -9.10
C SER A 222 15.10 -2.28 -9.16
N LEU A 223 14.35 -1.40 -8.49
CA LEU A 223 12.89 -1.38 -8.60
C LEU A 223 12.44 -1.03 -10.03
N MET A 224 13.11 -0.09 -10.71
CA MET A 224 12.84 0.25 -12.10
C MET A 224 13.06 -0.94 -13.06
N ASN A 225 14.01 -1.83 -12.75
CA ASN A 225 14.15 -3.07 -13.50
C ASN A 225 13.01 -4.05 -13.22
N ALA A 226 12.50 -4.11 -11.99
CA ALA A 226 11.35 -4.96 -11.66
C ALA A 226 10.07 -4.51 -12.37
N THR A 227 9.84 -3.20 -12.52
CA THR A 227 8.69 -2.68 -13.27
C THR A 227 8.71 -3.01 -14.76
N SER A 228 9.86 -3.38 -15.33
CA SER A 228 9.92 -3.87 -16.72
C SER A 228 9.19 -5.19 -16.97
N THR A 229 8.80 -5.90 -15.91
CA THR A 229 7.92 -7.08 -16.00
C THR A 229 6.45 -6.72 -16.21
N LEU A 230 6.09 -5.45 -15.98
CA LEU A 230 4.75 -4.95 -16.22
C LEU A 230 4.50 -4.75 -17.72
N PRO A 231 3.22 -4.81 -18.16
CA PRO A 231 2.88 -4.56 -19.55
C PRO A 231 3.37 -3.21 -20.08
N GLY A 232 3.95 -3.21 -21.28
CA GLY A 232 4.50 -1.99 -21.90
C GLY A 232 3.45 -0.94 -22.30
N TRP A 233 2.15 -1.26 -22.22
CA TRP A 233 1.06 -0.30 -22.42
C TRP A 233 0.74 0.51 -21.16
N LEU A 234 1.28 0.10 -20.00
CA LEU A 234 1.14 0.91 -18.78
C LEU A 234 1.90 2.21 -18.94
N PRO A 235 1.29 3.33 -18.50
CA PRO A 235 2.00 4.59 -18.41
C PRO A 235 3.31 4.46 -17.62
N PRO A 236 4.40 5.07 -18.09
CA PRO A 236 5.63 5.16 -17.31
C PRO A 236 5.50 6.11 -16.12
N ASP A 237 4.54 7.05 -16.17
CA ASP A 237 4.23 8.02 -15.13
C ASP A 237 2.82 7.75 -14.58
N CYS A 238 2.73 7.56 -13.27
CA CYS A 238 1.48 7.34 -12.55
C CYS A 238 0.88 8.64 -11.97
N THR A 239 1.51 9.78 -12.24
CA THR A 239 1.17 11.12 -11.71
C THR A 239 1.16 12.24 -12.75
N PRO A 240 0.51 12.08 -13.92
CA PRO A 240 0.47 13.13 -14.96
C PRO A 240 -0.14 14.42 -14.43
N ARG A 241 0.22 15.59 -15.00
CA ARG A 241 -0.37 16.87 -14.55
C ARG A 241 -1.85 16.93 -14.94
N ALA A 242 -2.68 17.60 -14.13
CA ALA A 242 -4.08 17.81 -14.44
C ALA A 242 -4.30 18.38 -15.85
N GLY A 243 -5.12 17.70 -16.66
CA GLY A 243 -5.37 18.02 -18.06
C GLY A 243 -4.31 17.53 -19.06
N GLU A 244 -3.19 16.96 -18.59
CA GLU A 244 -2.19 16.33 -19.44
C GLU A 244 -2.71 14.99 -19.97
N PRO A 245 -2.56 14.72 -21.28
CA PRO A 245 -3.03 13.47 -21.87
C PRO A 245 -2.11 12.31 -21.49
N LEU A 246 -2.73 11.18 -21.22
CA LEU A 246 -2.12 9.89 -20.98
C LEU A 246 -2.51 8.94 -22.12
N PHE A 247 -1.55 8.20 -22.66
CA PHE A 247 -1.80 7.30 -23.80
C PHE A 247 -1.72 5.83 -23.37
N ILE A 248 -2.70 5.04 -23.80
CA ILE A 248 -2.75 3.59 -23.67
C ILE A 248 -2.70 2.99 -25.09
N ASP A 249 -1.56 2.43 -25.45
CA ASP A 249 -1.28 1.89 -26.80
C ASP A 249 -1.89 0.49 -27.00
N LEU A 250 -3.21 0.39 -26.82
CA LEU A 250 -4.01 -0.82 -27.01
C LEU A 250 -5.25 -0.53 -27.89
N PRO A 251 -5.13 -0.54 -29.22
CA PRO A 251 -6.23 -0.18 -30.12
C PRO A 251 -7.43 -1.15 -30.06
N ASP A 252 -7.20 -2.41 -29.66
CA ASP A 252 -8.24 -3.45 -29.57
C ASP A 252 -8.84 -3.59 -28.14
N ALA A 253 -8.41 -2.77 -27.19
CA ALA A 253 -8.91 -2.81 -25.82
C ALA A 253 -9.97 -1.71 -25.57
N ALA A 254 -11.04 -2.08 -24.88
CA ALA A 254 -11.97 -1.13 -24.30
C ALA A 254 -11.36 -0.55 -23.02
N VAL A 255 -11.29 0.77 -22.95
CA VAL A 255 -10.84 1.50 -21.76
C VAL A 255 -12.04 2.17 -21.10
N THR A 256 -12.10 2.12 -19.77
CA THR A 256 -13.18 2.65 -18.94
C THR A 256 -12.61 3.40 -17.73
N GLY A 257 -13.33 4.39 -17.22
CA GLY A 257 -12.93 5.18 -16.05
C GLY A 257 -13.74 6.49 -15.96
N ASP A 258 -13.66 7.18 -14.83
CA ASP A 258 -14.29 8.50 -14.64
C ASP A 258 -13.40 9.64 -15.17
N VAL A 259 -12.98 9.52 -16.43
CA VAL A 259 -12.07 10.45 -17.11
C VAL A 259 -12.58 10.74 -18.53
N GLU A 260 -12.02 11.76 -19.18
CA GLU A 260 -12.24 11.98 -20.61
C GLU A 260 -11.47 10.92 -21.40
N ILE A 261 -12.19 10.21 -22.29
CA ILE A 261 -11.66 9.10 -23.08
C ILE A 261 -11.85 9.40 -24.56
N VAL A 262 -10.75 9.41 -25.32
CA VAL A 262 -10.75 9.55 -26.78
C VAL A 262 -10.00 8.37 -27.37
N THR A 263 -10.67 7.56 -28.18
CA THR A 263 -10.09 6.36 -28.81
C THR A 263 -9.94 6.57 -30.31
N ASP A 264 -8.78 6.19 -30.85
CA ASP A 264 -8.47 6.21 -32.28
C ASP A 264 -7.79 4.91 -32.74
N GLU A 265 -7.22 4.90 -33.95
CA GLU A 265 -6.55 3.73 -34.53
C GLU A 265 -5.19 3.40 -33.87
N HIS A 266 -4.64 4.30 -33.06
CA HIS A 266 -3.36 4.15 -32.37
C HIS A 266 -3.54 3.70 -30.91
N GLY A 267 -4.70 3.95 -30.31
CA GLY A 267 -5.00 3.51 -28.96
C GLY A 267 -6.06 4.38 -28.30
N THR A 268 -5.91 4.57 -26.99
CA THR A 268 -6.80 5.42 -26.20
C THR A 268 -6.01 6.52 -25.50
N GLN A 269 -6.48 7.75 -25.65
CA GLN A 269 -6.03 8.91 -24.90
C GLN A 269 -6.99 9.16 -23.73
N LEU A 270 -6.42 9.37 -22.54
CA LEU A 270 -7.11 9.67 -21.30
C LEU A 270 -6.72 11.06 -20.80
N SER A 271 -7.66 11.85 -20.32
CA SER A 271 -7.39 13.11 -19.64
C SER A 271 -8.38 13.35 -18.51
N ALA A 272 -7.93 13.92 -17.41
CA ALA A 272 -8.78 14.22 -16.28
C ALA A 272 -8.43 15.56 -15.62
N ALA A 273 -9.41 16.12 -14.90
CA ALA A 273 -9.11 17.12 -13.88
C ALA A 273 -8.30 16.46 -12.74
N GLY A 274 -7.68 17.30 -11.91
CA GLY A 274 -6.87 16.80 -10.80
C GLY A 274 -7.67 15.91 -9.84
N GLY A 275 -7.04 14.83 -9.39
CA GLY A 275 -7.68 13.81 -8.55
C GLY A 275 -7.21 12.40 -8.88
N THR A 276 -7.70 11.43 -8.11
CA THR A 276 -7.41 10.00 -8.28
C THR A 276 -8.53 9.32 -9.04
N HIS A 277 -8.18 8.53 -10.05
CA HIS A 277 -9.12 7.91 -10.99
C HIS A 277 -8.78 6.45 -11.22
N ASP A 278 -9.79 5.59 -11.20
CA ASP A 278 -9.65 4.17 -11.52
C ASP A 278 -9.92 3.94 -13.00
N ILE A 279 -8.97 3.27 -13.64
CA ILE A 279 -8.98 2.96 -15.07
C ILE A 279 -9.08 1.44 -15.24
N GLY A 280 -10.09 0.99 -15.99
CA GLY A 280 -10.26 -0.40 -16.40
C GLY A 280 -9.89 -0.60 -17.88
N ILE A 281 -9.18 -1.68 -18.18
CA ILE A 281 -8.79 -2.09 -19.54
C ILE A 281 -9.27 -3.52 -19.77
N HIS A 282 -10.09 -3.69 -20.81
CA HIS A 282 -10.64 -4.98 -21.19
C HIS A 282 -10.40 -5.23 -22.68
N GLY A 283 -9.71 -6.32 -23.01
CA GLY A 283 -9.40 -6.67 -24.40
C GLY A 283 -8.98 -8.13 -24.56
N PRO A 284 -8.61 -8.56 -25.78
CA PRO A 284 -8.16 -9.93 -26.02
C PRO A 284 -6.95 -10.29 -25.16
N GLY A 285 -7.17 -11.16 -24.16
CA GLY A 285 -6.11 -11.61 -23.24
C GLY A 285 -5.68 -10.57 -22.19
N ILE A 286 -6.40 -9.45 -22.08
CA ILE A 286 -6.13 -8.38 -21.12
C ILE A 286 -7.41 -8.12 -20.33
N ASP A 287 -7.29 -8.19 -19.02
CA ASP A 287 -8.35 -7.79 -18.09
C ASP A 287 -7.64 -7.21 -16.88
N SER A 288 -7.56 -5.88 -16.85
CA SER A 288 -6.69 -5.16 -15.94
C SER A 288 -7.32 -3.88 -15.46
N SER A 289 -6.96 -3.47 -14.24
CA SER A 289 -7.25 -2.14 -13.76
C SER A 289 -6.05 -1.53 -13.09
N PHE A 290 -6.03 -0.21 -13.05
CA PHE A 290 -5.04 0.55 -12.32
C PHE A 290 -5.62 1.88 -11.87
N THR A 291 -5.04 2.41 -10.80
CA THR A 291 -5.39 3.72 -10.27
C THR A 291 -4.30 4.69 -10.65
N ILE A 292 -4.68 5.86 -11.16
CA ILE A 292 -3.76 6.92 -11.55
C ILE A 292 -4.22 8.24 -10.96
N THR A 293 -3.28 9.14 -10.67
CA THR A 293 -3.58 10.41 -10.02
C THR A 293 -3.15 11.57 -10.89
N TRP A 294 -4.11 12.34 -11.41
CA TRP A 294 -3.82 13.59 -12.11
C TRP A 294 -3.45 14.68 -11.09
N ASN A 295 -2.22 15.17 -11.15
CA ASN A 295 -1.68 16.14 -10.22
C ASN A 295 -2.24 17.55 -10.47
N ALA A 296 -3.03 18.06 -9.53
CA ALA A 296 -3.58 19.42 -9.55
C ALA A 296 -2.56 20.52 -9.17
N GLY A 297 -1.43 20.12 -8.58
CA GLY A 297 -0.46 20.99 -7.91
C GLY A 297 -0.78 21.16 -6.42
N THR A 298 0.23 21.00 -5.58
CA THR A 298 0.14 21.15 -4.12
C THR A 298 -0.34 22.54 -3.70
N ASP A 299 0.11 23.61 -4.38
CA ASP A 299 -0.32 24.99 -4.12
C ASP A 299 -1.82 25.21 -4.37
N ARG A 300 -2.37 24.55 -5.39
CA ARG A 300 -3.80 24.65 -5.67
C ARG A 300 -4.61 24.00 -4.56
N VAL A 301 -4.22 22.79 -4.16
CA VAL A 301 -4.84 22.07 -3.04
C VAL A 301 -4.75 22.88 -1.76
N LEU A 302 -3.58 23.42 -1.44
CA LEU A 302 -3.36 24.27 -0.27
C LEU A 302 -4.25 25.52 -0.29
N ARG A 303 -4.33 26.23 -1.43
CA ARG A 303 -5.19 27.41 -1.58
C ARG A 303 -6.66 27.07 -1.30
N ASP A 304 -7.16 26.01 -1.91
CA ASP A 304 -8.57 25.63 -1.82
C ASP A 304 -8.93 25.22 -0.38
N VAL A 305 -8.05 24.47 0.29
CA VAL A 305 -8.21 24.08 1.70
C VAL A 305 -8.11 25.30 2.64
N ALA A 306 -7.12 26.16 2.46
CA ALA A 306 -6.94 27.36 3.29
C ALA A 306 -8.13 28.32 3.16
N ALA A 307 -8.64 28.54 1.94
CA ALA A 307 -9.83 29.34 1.71
C ALA A 307 -11.07 28.74 2.40
N ALA A 308 -11.22 27.41 2.40
CA ALA A 308 -12.30 26.73 3.12
C ALA A 308 -12.17 26.92 4.64
N ILE A 309 -10.97 26.79 5.20
CA ILE A 309 -10.70 27.02 6.62
C ILE A 309 -11.10 28.45 7.01
N LEU A 310 -10.60 29.47 6.30
CA LEU A 310 -10.91 30.88 6.59
C LEU A 310 -12.41 31.20 6.49
N GLY A 311 -13.13 30.50 5.60
CA GLY A 311 -14.56 30.73 5.37
C GLY A 311 -15.49 30.01 6.35
N GLN A 312 -15.02 28.96 7.03
CA GLN A 312 -15.92 28.01 7.72
C GLN A 312 -15.50 27.64 9.14
N VAL A 313 -14.22 27.80 9.49
CA VAL A 313 -13.67 27.34 10.78
C VAL A 313 -13.49 28.54 11.72
N ASP A 314 -14.02 28.43 12.94
CA ASP A 314 -13.73 29.40 14.01
C ASP A 314 -12.28 29.16 14.51
N PRO A 315 -11.39 30.16 14.41
CA PRO A 315 -9.99 30.03 14.85
C PRO A 315 -9.86 29.54 16.30
N ARG A 316 -10.81 29.86 17.19
CA ARG A 316 -10.73 29.46 18.62
C ARG A 316 -10.99 27.97 18.85
N THR A 317 -11.55 27.29 17.86
CA THR A 317 -11.87 25.85 17.91
C THR A 317 -11.15 25.04 16.83
N ALA A 318 -10.30 25.69 16.04
CA ALA A 318 -9.57 25.09 14.94
C ALA A 318 -8.57 24.03 15.45
N ARG A 319 -8.15 23.13 14.55
CA ARG A 319 -7.10 22.15 14.83
C ARG A 319 -5.73 22.76 14.56
N GLY A 320 -4.68 22.18 15.14
CA GLY A 320 -3.30 22.59 14.86
C GLY A 320 -2.93 22.48 13.38
N SER A 321 -3.43 21.47 12.67
CA SER A 321 -3.25 21.34 11.22
C SER A 321 -3.87 22.50 10.44
N ASP A 322 -5.01 23.04 10.89
CA ASP A 322 -5.63 24.20 10.23
C ASP A 322 -4.71 25.42 10.32
N ALA A 323 -4.16 25.70 11.51
CA ALA A 323 -3.19 26.78 11.70
C ALA A 323 -1.91 26.58 10.87
N ALA A 324 -1.39 25.35 10.80
CA ALA A 324 -0.23 25.03 9.97
C ALA A 324 -0.48 25.29 8.48
N LEU A 325 -1.68 24.94 7.99
CA LEU A 325 -2.07 25.15 6.59
C LEU A 325 -2.29 26.63 6.28
N ILE A 326 -2.89 27.40 7.19
CA ILE A 326 -3.03 28.85 7.02
C ILE A 326 -1.67 29.55 6.99
N ASP A 327 -0.77 29.26 7.93
CA ASP A 327 0.60 29.80 7.94
C ASP A 327 1.36 29.49 6.65
N ARG A 328 1.23 28.25 6.16
CA ARG A 328 1.87 27.84 4.92
C ARG A 328 1.27 28.52 3.70
N ALA A 329 -0.05 28.68 3.65
CA ALA A 329 -0.74 29.36 2.55
C ALA A 329 -0.41 30.85 2.51
N ASP A 330 -0.25 31.49 3.67
CA ASP A 330 0.19 32.88 3.78
C ASP A 330 1.64 33.06 3.30
N THR A 331 2.54 32.20 3.78
CA THR A 331 3.96 32.18 3.36
C THR A 331 4.10 31.99 1.84
N ALA A 332 3.21 31.20 1.23
CA ALA A 332 3.17 30.97 -0.21
C ALA A 332 2.36 32.03 -0.99
N HIS A 333 1.83 33.06 -0.31
CA HIS A 333 1.00 34.13 -0.88
C HIS A 333 -0.24 33.62 -1.64
N LEU A 334 -0.86 32.55 -1.14
CA LEU A 334 -2.03 31.92 -1.76
C LEU A 334 -3.37 32.47 -1.25
N ILE A 335 -3.35 33.10 -0.08
CA ILE A 335 -4.50 33.73 0.60
C ILE A 335 -4.14 35.17 1.02
N PRO A 336 -5.11 36.04 1.33
CA PRO A 336 -4.84 37.38 1.83
C PRO A 336 -4.12 37.36 3.19
N HIS A 337 -3.02 38.10 3.30
CA HIS A 337 -2.19 38.15 4.51
C HIS A 337 -2.97 38.58 5.76
N ASP A 338 -3.74 39.67 5.68
CA ASP A 338 -4.51 40.20 6.81
C ASP A 338 -5.53 39.18 7.38
N ASP A 339 -6.11 38.34 6.51
CA ASP A 339 -7.06 37.31 6.94
C ASP A 339 -6.34 36.14 7.62
N ALA A 340 -5.17 35.76 7.10
CA ALA A 340 -4.32 34.73 7.69
C ALA A 340 -3.76 35.16 9.04
N GLU A 341 -3.21 36.38 9.13
CA GLU A 341 -2.66 36.96 10.36
C GLU A 341 -3.73 36.99 11.45
N ARG A 342 -4.93 37.50 11.15
CA ARG A 342 -6.04 37.52 12.10
C ARG A 342 -6.45 36.12 12.57
N PHE A 343 -6.50 35.14 11.67
CA PHE A 343 -6.82 33.76 12.01
C PHE A 343 -5.77 33.16 12.96
N LEU A 344 -4.48 33.32 12.65
CA LEU A 344 -3.38 32.80 13.45
C LEU A 344 -3.29 33.48 14.81
N ASP A 345 -3.50 34.81 14.86
CA ASP A 345 -3.57 35.56 16.11
C ASP A 345 -4.68 35.05 17.03
N ASP A 346 -5.91 34.90 16.53
CA ASP A 346 -7.03 34.39 17.32
C ASP A 346 -6.76 32.94 17.80
N PHE A 347 -6.20 32.08 16.95
CA PHE A 347 -5.86 30.70 17.29
C PHE A 347 -4.76 30.61 18.37
N PHE A 348 -3.63 31.30 18.17
CA PHE A 348 -2.49 31.19 19.09
C PHE A 348 -2.70 31.98 20.39
N GLN A 349 -3.54 33.02 20.38
CA GLN A 349 -3.96 33.69 21.61
C GLN A 349 -4.80 32.75 22.48
N GLU A 350 -5.79 32.06 21.90
CA GLU A 350 -6.59 31.05 22.62
C GLU A 350 -5.71 29.91 23.15
N LEU A 351 -4.75 29.43 22.33
CA LEU A 351 -3.79 28.43 22.77
C LEU A 351 -2.98 28.93 23.96
N SER A 352 -2.53 30.21 23.94
CA SER A 352 -1.76 30.85 25.00
C SER A 352 -2.53 30.97 26.31
N ASP A 353 -3.82 31.28 26.23
CA ASP A 353 -4.72 31.43 27.37
C ASP A 353 -5.15 30.08 27.97
N ALA A 354 -5.00 28.98 27.23
CA ALA A 354 -5.30 27.64 27.71
C ALA A 354 -4.35 27.18 28.84
N PRO A 355 -4.83 26.33 29.78
CA PRO A 355 -4.03 25.88 30.92
C PRO A 355 -2.70 25.24 30.52
N PRO A 356 -1.63 25.41 31.34
CA PRO A 356 -0.36 24.72 31.11
C PRO A 356 -0.57 23.20 31.14
N GLY A 357 -0.30 22.55 30.00
CA GLY A 357 -0.54 21.11 29.78
C GLY A 357 -1.22 20.77 28.45
N ASN A 358 -1.83 21.74 27.78
CA ASN A 358 -2.26 21.56 26.39
C ASN A 358 -1.03 21.61 25.46
N SER A 359 -0.48 20.43 25.13
CA SER A 359 0.59 20.29 24.15
C SER A 359 0.10 20.75 22.78
N ILE A 360 0.93 21.51 22.06
CA ILE A 360 0.66 21.83 20.67
C ILE A 360 0.71 20.56 19.81
N ALA A 361 -0.18 20.46 18.82
CA ALA A 361 -0.08 19.41 17.82
C ALA A 361 1.26 19.56 17.06
N PRO A 362 2.09 18.52 16.90
CA PRO A 362 3.45 18.68 16.38
C PRO A 362 3.51 19.38 15.02
N GLU A 363 2.54 19.14 14.13
CA GLU A 363 2.43 19.79 12.81
C GLU A 363 2.23 21.31 12.86
N ALA A 364 1.67 21.84 13.96
CA ALA A 364 1.42 23.27 14.15
C ALA A 364 2.63 24.03 14.71
N THR A 365 3.70 23.31 15.07
CA THR A 365 4.87 23.88 15.74
C THR A 365 5.55 24.96 14.90
N ALA A 366 5.72 24.74 13.59
CA ALA A 366 6.35 25.73 12.72
C ALA A 366 5.56 27.04 12.68
N ALA A 367 4.24 26.96 12.51
CA ALA A 367 3.34 28.12 12.52
C ALA A 367 3.38 28.88 13.86
N LEU A 368 3.39 28.16 14.99
CA LEU A 368 3.54 28.79 16.31
C LEU A 368 4.86 29.55 16.43
N LEU A 369 5.95 28.97 15.96
CA LEU A 369 7.28 29.59 16.01
C LEU A 369 7.37 30.80 15.08
N HIS A 370 6.79 30.75 13.87
CA HIS A 370 6.71 31.87 12.96
C HIS A 370 5.94 33.04 13.58
N TRP A 371 4.74 32.77 14.12
CA TRP A 371 3.93 33.75 14.83
C TRP A 371 4.63 34.35 16.06
N ALA A 372 5.44 33.54 16.74
CA ALA A 372 6.16 33.97 17.94
C ALA A 372 7.48 34.72 17.65
N PHE A 373 8.00 34.66 16.42
CA PHE A 373 9.37 35.06 16.10
C PHE A 373 9.70 36.52 16.40
N ALA A 374 8.72 37.42 16.30
CA ALA A 374 8.91 38.85 16.54
C ALA A 374 9.01 39.23 18.03
N ASP A 375 8.66 38.34 18.97
CA ASP A 375 8.64 38.61 20.41
C ASP A 375 9.38 37.51 21.19
N ALA A 376 10.49 37.87 21.83
CA ALA A 376 11.32 36.92 22.58
C ALA A 376 10.58 36.23 23.76
N THR A 377 9.63 36.93 24.40
CA THR A 377 8.83 36.37 25.50
C THR A 377 7.85 35.34 24.97
N ARG A 378 7.19 35.68 23.86
CA ARG A 378 6.27 34.80 23.15
C ARG A 378 7.00 33.57 22.60
N MET A 379 8.18 33.75 22.02
CA MET A 379 9.05 32.67 21.53
C MET A 379 9.46 31.73 22.68
N ALA A 380 9.88 32.26 23.82
CA ALA A 380 10.22 31.43 24.98
C ALA A 380 9.01 30.61 25.47
N ALA A 381 7.81 31.21 25.52
CA ALA A 381 6.58 30.51 25.88
C ALA A 381 6.18 29.44 24.84
N ALA A 382 6.40 29.70 23.55
CA ALA A 382 6.17 28.74 22.48
C ALA A 382 7.09 27.52 22.61
N LEU A 383 8.38 27.74 22.88
CA LEU A 383 9.36 26.66 23.08
C LEU A 383 9.01 25.77 24.28
N GLN A 384 8.52 26.35 25.38
CA GLN A 384 8.08 25.59 26.56
C GLN A 384 6.89 24.66 26.27
N ARG A 385 6.06 24.94 25.26
CA ARG A 385 4.92 24.07 24.89
C ARG A 385 5.34 22.80 24.17
N LEU A 386 6.61 22.69 23.79
CA LEU A 386 7.19 21.50 23.16
C LEU A 386 7.74 20.51 24.19
N ASP A 387 7.88 20.93 25.45
CA ASP A 387 8.25 20.03 26.54
C ASP A 387 7.14 18.99 26.74
N GLY A 388 7.53 17.71 26.77
CA GLY A 388 6.60 16.60 27.02
C GLY A 388 5.88 16.06 25.79
N LEU A 389 6.26 16.46 24.56
CA LEU A 389 5.82 15.76 23.36
C LEU A 389 6.19 14.26 23.44
N ALA A 390 5.21 13.40 23.16
CA ALA A 390 5.45 11.96 23.13
C ALA A 390 6.49 11.61 22.05
N PRO A 391 7.38 10.63 22.27
CA PRO A 391 8.35 10.22 21.27
C PRO A 391 7.70 9.77 19.95
N GLY A 392 8.26 10.21 18.81
CA GLY A 392 7.77 9.83 17.48
C GLY A 392 8.27 10.74 16.35
N PRO A 393 7.97 10.42 15.08
CA PRO A 393 8.50 11.13 13.92
C PRO A 393 8.03 12.59 13.82
N GLY A 394 6.72 12.85 13.95
CA GLY A 394 6.17 14.22 13.96
C GLY A 394 6.74 15.09 15.10
N PRO A 395 6.73 14.61 16.35
CA PRO A 395 7.41 15.26 17.48
C PRO A 395 8.89 15.56 17.24
N MET A 396 9.63 14.65 16.61
CA MET A 396 11.04 14.85 16.29
C MET A 396 11.25 15.93 15.21
N LEU A 397 10.37 15.99 14.21
CA LEU A 397 10.35 17.08 13.21
C LEU A 397 9.98 18.43 13.85
N ALA A 398 8.99 18.45 14.75
CA ALA A 398 8.63 19.64 15.52
C ALA A 398 9.79 20.14 16.39
N TRP A 399 10.47 19.23 17.09
CA TRP A 399 11.69 19.54 17.85
C TRP A 399 12.80 20.13 16.95
N LEU A 400 12.95 19.62 15.74
CA LEU A 400 13.92 20.15 14.77
C LEU A 400 13.57 21.59 14.35
N SER A 401 12.30 21.86 14.00
CA SER A 401 11.83 23.23 13.71
C SER A 401 12.11 24.18 14.87
N ALA A 402 11.84 23.75 16.10
CA ALA A 402 12.07 24.52 17.31
C ALA A 402 13.54 24.78 17.60
N SER A 403 14.40 23.78 17.43
CA SER A 403 15.85 23.92 17.60
C SER A 403 16.42 24.96 16.63
N LEU A 404 15.97 24.94 15.37
CA LEU A 404 16.37 25.92 14.36
C LEU A 404 15.86 27.33 14.68
N ALA A 405 14.59 27.46 15.07
CA ALA A 405 13.99 28.74 15.45
C ALA A 405 14.65 29.34 16.70
N ALA A 406 14.87 28.54 17.75
CA ALA A 406 15.55 28.98 18.97
C ALA A 406 16.97 29.47 18.68
N ARG A 407 17.71 28.72 17.85
CA ARG A 407 19.06 29.14 17.40
C ARG A 407 19.02 30.45 16.61
N ALA A 408 18.04 30.64 15.72
CA ALA A 408 17.87 31.88 14.98
C ALA A 408 17.51 33.06 15.89
N ALA A 409 16.73 32.81 16.95
CA ALA A 409 16.35 33.78 17.97
C ALA A 409 17.42 33.99 19.07
N MET A 410 18.55 33.26 19.02
CA MET A 410 19.60 33.27 20.05
C MET A 410 19.10 32.91 21.46
N LEU A 411 18.15 31.97 21.54
CA LEU A 411 17.61 31.44 22.79
C LEU A 411 18.20 30.06 23.11
N ASP A 412 18.33 29.77 24.40
CA ASP A 412 18.67 28.43 24.86
C ASP A 412 17.45 27.52 24.72
N PHE A 413 17.65 26.37 24.07
CA PHE A 413 16.62 25.33 23.91
C PHE A 413 17.22 23.98 24.28
N ASP A 414 16.99 23.57 25.53
CA ASP A 414 17.52 22.33 26.13
C ASP A 414 16.39 21.29 26.30
N ALA A 415 15.64 21.06 25.23
CA ALA A 415 14.63 20.02 25.19
C ALA A 415 15.23 18.69 24.72
N THR A 416 14.89 17.59 25.41
CA THR A 416 15.31 16.25 24.98
C THR A 416 14.63 15.90 23.65
N VAL A 417 15.39 15.32 22.72
CA VAL A 417 14.85 14.85 21.43
C VAL A 417 13.78 13.77 21.68
N PRO A 418 12.52 13.97 21.25
CA PRO A 418 11.43 13.00 21.46
C PRO A 418 11.53 11.85 20.44
N MET A 419 12.59 11.06 20.54
CA MET A 419 12.93 9.98 19.61
C MET A 419 12.36 8.64 20.07
N ASP A 420 11.60 7.96 19.21
CA ASP A 420 11.29 6.54 19.37
C ASP A 420 12.39 5.70 18.68
N PRO A 421 13.23 4.96 19.41
CA PRO A 421 14.32 4.16 18.82
C PRO A 421 13.82 2.97 17.98
N HIS A 422 12.54 2.62 18.08
CA HIS A 422 11.93 1.52 17.34
C HIS A 422 11.21 1.98 16.07
N ASP A 423 11.00 3.29 15.87
CA ASP A 423 10.38 3.79 14.64
C ASP A 423 11.45 4.04 13.55
N PRO A 424 11.34 3.41 12.37
CA PRO A 424 12.24 3.63 11.24
C PRO A 424 12.35 5.10 10.79
N LEU A 425 11.27 5.88 10.90
CA LEU A 425 11.27 7.30 10.52
C LEU A 425 12.16 8.11 11.49
N CYS A 426 12.07 7.83 12.79
CA CYS A 426 12.95 8.42 13.81
C CYS A 426 14.41 8.01 13.56
N GLY A 427 14.66 6.73 13.25
CA GLY A 427 15.99 6.22 12.92
C GLY A 427 16.60 6.88 11.67
N ALA A 428 15.79 7.11 10.64
CA ALA A 428 16.21 7.81 9.43
C ALA A 428 16.55 9.28 9.70
N LEU A 429 15.65 10.01 10.38
CA LEU A 429 15.88 11.40 10.76
C LEU A 429 17.11 11.55 11.65
N HIS A 430 17.32 10.65 12.61
CA HIS A 430 18.51 10.63 13.45
C HIS A 430 19.80 10.44 12.62
N ALA A 431 19.80 9.52 11.65
CA ALA A 431 20.95 9.30 10.77
C ALA A 431 21.26 10.53 9.90
N ILE A 432 20.24 11.24 9.42
CA ILE A 432 20.39 12.50 8.68
C ILE A 432 20.99 13.58 9.56
N LEU A 433 20.42 13.80 10.75
CA LEU A 433 20.84 14.86 11.68
C LEU A 433 22.26 14.64 12.23
N THR A 434 22.65 13.38 12.42
CA THR A 434 24.02 13.01 12.83
C THR A 434 25.01 12.93 11.67
N ARG A 435 24.56 13.21 10.44
CA ARG A 435 25.36 13.17 9.21
C ARG A 435 26.10 11.84 9.01
N ALA A 436 25.36 10.74 9.07
CA ALA A 436 25.92 9.42 8.77
C ALA A 436 26.62 9.42 7.39
N ASP A 437 27.75 8.71 7.29
CA ASP A 437 28.55 8.63 6.06
C ASP A 437 27.80 7.98 4.89
N SER A 438 26.83 7.12 5.19
CA SER A 438 25.99 6.42 4.21
C SER A 438 24.56 6.20 4.74
N PRO A 439 23.58 5.98 3.84
CA PRO A 439 22.21 5.66 4.23
C PRO A 439 22.12 4.39 5.10
N THR A 440 21.49 4.52 6.27
CA THR A 440 21.25 3.40 7.19
C THR A 440 20.06 2.55 6.75
N PRO A 441 19.87 1.32 7.27
CA PRO A 441 18.67 0.52 6.96
C PRO A 441 17.34 1.26 7.20
N ALA A 442 17.29 2.15 8.20
CA ALA A 442 16.11 2.96 8.50
C ALA A 442 15.79 4.00 7.41
N VAL A 443 16.83 4.62 6.81
CA VAL A 443 16.65 5.55 5.67
C VAL A 443 16.01 4.82 4.49
N TRP A 444 16.44 3.60 4.22
CA TRP A 444 15.91 2.82 3.12
C TRP A 444 14.50 2.28 3.37
N GLN A 445 14.19 1.86 4.61
CA GLN A 445 12.80 1.57 4.99
C GLN A 445 11.89 2.78 4.80
N THR A 446 12.42 3.99 5.06
CA THR A 446 11.70 5.25 4.85
C THR A 446 11.48 5.53 3.36
N ILE A 447 12.47 5.28 2.50
CA ILE A 447 12.32 5.37 1.03
C ILE A 447 11.25 4.40 0.51
N GLY A 448 11.11 3.22 1.13
CA GLY A 448 10.06 2.25 0.81
C GLY A 448 8.63 2.80 0.93
N LEU A 449 8.40 3.87 1.70
CA LEU A 449 7.09 4.52 1.86
C LEU A 449 6.70 5.43 0.69
N LEU A 450 7.65 5.83 -0.17
CA LEU A 450 7.37 6.67 -1.33
C LEU A 450 6.53 5.90 -2.37
N HIS A 451 5.68 6.62 -3.11
CA HIS A 451 4.72 6.04 -4.07
C HIS A 451 5.42 5.11 -5.07
N GLY A 452 6.58 5.56 -5.58
CA GLY A 452 7.32 4.83 -6.59
C GLY A 452 6.61 4.79 -7.95
N PRO A 453 7.16 4.03 -8.90
CA PRO A 453 6.65 3.95 -10.28
C PRO A 453 5.44 3.02 -10.45
N LEU A 454 4.89 2.46 -9.37
CA LEU A 454 3.83 1.46 -9.49
C LEU A 454 2.46 2.11 -9.44
N PRO A 455 1.57 1.80 -10.39
CA PRO A 455 0.22 2.32 -10.35
C PRO A 455 -0.55 1.63 -9.23
N GLY A 456 -1.39 2.38 -8.51
CA GLY A 456 -2.20 1.80 -7.45
C GLY A 456 -2.62 2.79 -6.39
N PRO A 457 -3.64 2.41 -5.59
CA PRO A 457 -4.16 3.26 -4.54
C PRO A 457 -3.13 3.44 -3.42
N LEU A 458 -3.31 4.52 -2.67
CA LEU A 458 -2.62 4.74 -1.40
C LEU A 458 -2.79 3.53 -0.48
N PRO A 459 -1.72 2.99 0.10
CA PRO A 459 -1.85 2.01 1.17
C PRO A 459 -2.70 2.59 2.32
N ASP A 460 -3.76 1.89 2.70
CA ASP A 460 -4.70 2.35 3.72
C ASP A 460 -4.00 2.64 5.05
N GLY A 461 -4.13 3.88 5.53
CA GLY A 461 -3.72 4.28 6.87
C GLY A 461 -2.24 4.58 7.08
N ASP A 462 -1.47 4.76 6.00
CA ASP A 462 -0.06 5.17 6.06
C ASP A 462 0.21 6.59 5.49
N SER A 463 -0.81 7.33 5.05
CA SER A 463 -0.66 8.64 4.39
C SER A 463 0.14 9.66 5.22
N VAL A 464 -0.12 9.77 6.52
CA VAL A 464 0.64 10.65 7.43
C VAL A 464 2.11 10.20 7.51
N ARG A 465 2.37 8.89 7.59
CA ARG A 465 3.75 8.36 7.66
C ARG A 465 4.49 8.60 6.35
N THR A 466 3.84 8.45 5.21
CA THR A 466 4.42 8.79 3.90
C THR A 466 4.68 10.29 3.77
N ALA A 467 3.78 11.14 4.25
CA ALA A 467 4.00 12.59 4.30
C ALA A 467 5.22 12.94 5.19
N GLN A 468 5.34 12.33 6.37
CA GLN A 468 6.51 12.47 7.24
C GLN A 468 7.78 11.89 6.61
N ALA A 469 7.70 10.80 5.85
CA ALA A 469 8.81 10.26 5.10
C ALA A 469 9.32 11.26 4.05
N CYS A 470 8.41 11.93 3.32
CA CYS A 470 8.75 13.00 2.39
C CYS A 470 9.50 14.14 3.10
N ALA A 471 8.97 14.60 4.24
CA ALA A 471 9.59 15.63 5.09
C ALA A 471 11.00 15.24 5.55
N ILE A 472 11.18 14.01 6.05
CA ILE A 472 12.47 13.50 6.53
C ILE A 472 13.47 13.34 5.39
N LEU A 473 13.06 12.71 4.29
CA LEU A 473 13.95 12.43 3.15
C LEU A 473 14.35 13.70 2.39
N ALA A 474 13.54 14.76 2.43
CA ALA A 474 13.91 16.08 1.90
C ALA A 474 15.12 16.69 2.61
N LEU A 475 15.43 16.25 3.84
CA LEU A 475 16.62 16.68 4.59
C LEU A 475 17.85 15.81 4.29
N ALA A 476 17.73 14.78 3.47
CA ALA A 476 18.81 13.83 3.22
C ALA A 476 20.04 14.52 2.57
N PRO A 477 21.26 14.18 3.01
CA PRO A 477 22.49 14.70 2.39
C PRO A 477 22.62 14.32 0.91
N THR A 478 22.99 15.27 0.07
CA THR A 478 23.14 15.07 -1.38
C THR A 478 24.29 14.12 -1.76
N ASN A 479 25.21 13.84 -0.84
CA ASN A 479 26.33 12.91 -1.06
C ASN A 479 25.93 11.44 -0.90
N TRP A 480 24.73 11.15 -0.37
CA TRP A 480 24.20 9.80 -0.36
C TRP A 480 23.82 9.41 -1.79
N GLN A 481 24.48 8.38 -2.34
CA GLN A 481 24.25 7.87 -3.72
C GLN A 481 22.92 7.11 -3.85
N VAL A 482 21.84 7.65 -3.28
CA VAL A 482 20.50 7.06 -3.29
C VAL A 482 19.97 6.96 -4.72
N GLU A 483 20.18 7.99 -5.53
CA GLU A 483 19.65 8.07 -6.90
C GLU A 483 20.24 7.01 -7.83
N GLN A 484 21.54 6.69 -7.69
CA GLN A 484 22.19 5.63 -8.46
C GLN A 484 21.56 4.26 -8.21
N ARG A 485 20.94 4.06 -7.04
CA ARG A 485 20.29 2.82 -6.64
C ARG A 485 18.80 2.79 -6.94
N LEU A 486 18.12 3.92 -6.75
CA LEU A 486 16.72 4.08 -7.15
C LEU A 486 16.54 4.00 -8.67
N GLY A 487 17.56 4.42 -9.43
CA GLY A 487 17.43 4.61 -10.88
C GLY A 487 16.65 5.88 -11.25
N ALA A 488 16.31 6.71 -10.25
CA ALA A 488 15.57 7.97 -10.36
C ALA A 488 16.08 8.96 -9.31
N SER A 489 15.76 10.26 -9.49
CA SER A 489 16.12 11.28 -8.51
C SER A 489 15.27 11.15 -7.25
N LEU A 490 15.89 11.18 -6.07
CA LEU A 490 15.16 11.15 -4.80
C LEU A 490 14.26 12.38 -4.65
N ALA A 491 14.70 13.54 -5.13
CA ALA A 491 13.90 14.76 -5.09
C ALA A 491 12.64 14.63 -5.98
N HIS A 492 12.78 14.02 -7.16
CA HIS A 492 11.64 13.76 -8.04
C HIS A 492 10.65 12.79 -7.40
N GLU A 493 11.12 11.67 -6.84
CA GLU A 493 10.28 10.70 -6.13
C GLU A 493 9.52 11.31 -4.94
N ILE A 494 10.16 12.24 -4.20
CA ILE A 494 9.51 12.98 -3.11
C ILE A 494 8.41 13.88 -3.66
N GLU A 495 8.67 14.65 -4.72
CA GLU A 495 7.68 15.55 -5.31
C GLU A 495 6.52 14.79 -5.96
N ASP A 496 6.78 13.68 -6.62
CA ASP A 496 5.74 12.82 -7.21
C ASP A 496 4.88 12.19 -6.10
N THR A 497 5.51 11.71 -5.03
CA THR A 497 4.79 11.20 -3.85
C THR A 497 3.94 12.30 -3.19
N ARG A 498 4.46 13.54 -3.12
CA ARG A 498 3.70 14.70 -2.62
C ARG A 498 2.51 15.03 -3.49
N ALA A 499 2.72 15.09 -4.81
CA ALA A 499 1.66 15.32 -5.79
C ALA A 499 0.55 14.28 -5.69
N TRP A 500 0.94 13.00 -5.66
CA TRP A 500 0.04 11.87 -5.53
C TRP A 500 -0.79 11.91 -4.25
N LEU A 501 -0.14 12.15 -3.10
CA LEU A 501 -0.82 12.29 -1.81
C LEU A 501 -1.77 13.49 -1.79
N ALA A 502 -1.36 14.65 -2.31
CA ALA A 502 -2.15 15.87 -2.31
C ALA A 502 -3.42 15.74 -3.16
N ALA A 503 -3.31 15.12 -4.33
CA ALA A 503 -4.45 14.92 -5.23
C ALA A 503 -5.45 13.88 -4.72
N SER A 504 -5.08 13.06 -3.75
CA SER A 504 -5.98 12.10 -3.09
C SER A 504 -6.83 12.72 -1.98
N SER A 505 -6.89 14.06 -1.87
CA SER A 505 -7.65 14.79 -0.84
C SER A 505 -7.30 14.35 0.59
N PRO A 506 -6.03 14.51 1.01
CA PRO A 506 -5.57 14.05 2.31
C PRO A 506 -6.24 14.83 3.45
N ASP A 507 -6.29 14.24 4.65
CA ASP A 507 -6.73 14.96 5.84
C ASP A 507 -5.76 16.09 6.22
N GLY A 508 -6.22 17.02 7.06
CA GLY A 508 -5.44 18.20 7.47
C GLY A 508 -4.04 17.85 7.98
N PRO A 509 -3.88 16.93 8.96
CA PRO A 509 -2.57 16.53 9.45
C PRO A 509 -1.65 15.94 8.37
N THR A 510 -2.18 15.08 7.48
CA THR A 510 -1.38 14.55 6.36
C THR A 510 -0.91 15.68 5.45
N LEU A 511 -1.79 16.61 5.07
CA LEU A 511 -1.44 17.73 4.21
C LEU A 511 -0.41 18.66 4.88
N SER A 512 -0.55 18.94 6.18
CA SER A 512 0.42 19.75 6.94
C SER A 512 1.82 19.14 6.92
N TRP A 513 1.94 17.83 7.14
CA TRP A 513 3.24 17.13 7.05
C TRP A 513 3.77 17.05 5.62
N LEU A 514 2.89 16.93 4.64
CA LEU A 514 3.27 16.85 3.23
C LEU A 514 3.98 18.12 2.77
N LEU A 515 3.48 19.25 3.25
CA LEU A 515 3.96 20.60 2.97
C LEU A 515 5.04 21.09 3.93
N TRP A 516 5.42 20.27 4.92
CA TRP A 516 6.52 20.55 5.83
C TRP A 516 7.84 20.57 5.04
N ALA A 517 8.51 21.72 5.05
CA ALA A 517 9.78 21.96 4.35
C ALA A 517 10.58 23.07 5.03
#